data_AF-A0A0N8HGY1-F1
#
_entry.id   AF-A0A0N8HGY1-F1
#
_cell.length_a   1.000
_cell.length_b   1.000
_cell.length_c   1.000
_cell.angle_alpha   90.00
_cell.angle_beta   90.00
_cell.angle_gamma   90.00
#
_symmetry.space_group_name_H-M   'P 1'
#
loop_
_entity.id
_entity.type
_entity.pdbx_description
1 polymer ?
#
loop_
_entity_poly.entity_id
_entity_poly.type
_entity_poly.pdbx_seq_one_letter_code
_entity_poly.pdbx_strand_id
1 'polypeptide(L)'
;MLKGFFQWLDKHKDCRFLHWNMRDENFGFFALEHRFRVLGGKPVELPDDKKVDLARELVALYGRNYAPHADSKGRKGRIMALAELNNASDQDALPGADEAAAFVNAEYIKMHQSTLRKLDMFANFFERTHDKSLKTKSKWYERNGVHPVVLIEIVKDHPIYTTVIVLSGLAIAAVNFSRFLELFN
;
A
#
# COMPACT_ATOMS: atom_id res chain seq x y z
N MET A 1 -25.79 -11.32 15.45
CA MET A 1 -24.63 -11.00 14.58
C MET A 1 -23.35 -10.78 15.39
N LEU A 2 -23.22 -9.70 16.20
CA LEU A 2 -21.96 -9.38 16.92
C LEU A 2 -21.46 -10.50 17.85
N LYS A 3 -22.34 -11.12 18.64
CA LYS A 3 -21.97 -12.27 19.48
C LYS A 3 -21.34 -13.40 18.66
N GLY A 4 -21.93 -13.73 17.50
CA GLY A 4 -21.40 -14.75 16.60
C GLY A 4 -20.06 -14.34 15.97
N PHE A 5 -19.91 -13.08 15.58
CA PHE A 5 -18.64 -12.53 15.10
C PHE A 5 -17.52 -12.68 16.14
N PHE A 6 -17.74 -12.23 17.38
CA PHE A 6 -16.72 -12.35 18.42
C PHE A 6 -16.46 -13.80 18.86
N GLN A 7 -17.46 -14.68 18.84
CA GLN A 7 -17.24 -16.12 19.05
C GLN A 7 -16.41 -16.75 17.94
N TRP A 8 -16.63 -16.35 16.69
CA TRP A 8 -15.80 -16.79 15.57
C TRP A 8 -14.39 -16.22 15.68
N LEU A 9 -14.25 -14.97 16.10
CA LEU A 9 -12.96 -14.29 16.30
C LEU A 9 -12.12 -14.99 17.38
N ASP A 10 -12.72 -15.36 18.52
CA ASP A 10 -12.02 -16.07 19.59
C ASP A 10 -11.43 -17.40 19.12
N LYS A 11 -12.19 -18.14 18.30
CA LYS A 11 -11.75 -19.43 17.74
C LYS A 11 -10.60 -19.31 16.74
N HIS A 12 -10.40 -18.13 16.16
CA HIS A 12 -9.40 -17.89 15.11
C HIS A 12 -8.39 -16.80 15.49
N LYS A 13 -8.27 -16.46 16.78
CA LYS A 13 -7.41 -15.36 17.26
C LYS A 13 -5.92 -15.56 16.98
N ASP A 14 -5.50 -16.79 16.70
CA ASP A 14 -4.13 -17.10 16.31
C ASP A 14 -3.82 -16.72 14.84
N CYS A 15 -4.85 -16.53 14.02
CA CYS A 15 -4.73 -16.09 12.63
C CYS A 15 -4.43 -14.59 12.52
N ARG A 16 -3.93 -14.18 11.34
CA ARG A 16 -3.86 -12.77 10.95
C ARG A 16 -5.08 -12.39 10.14
N PHE A 17 -5.63 -11.22 10.41
CA PHE A 17 -6.84 -10.70 9.80
C PHE A 17 -6.48 -9.54 8.87
N LEU A 18 -6.64 -9.80 7.58
CA LEU A 18 -6.54 -8.76 6.56
C LEU A 18 -7.79 -7.87 6.63
N HIS A 19 -7.59 -6.57 6.68
CA HIS A 19 -8.68 -5.59 6.72
C HIS A 19 -8.37 -4.38 5.87
N TRP A 20 -9.38 -3.53 5.65
CA TRP A 20 -9.23 -2.28 4.91
C TRP A 20 -9.60 -1.08 5.78
N ASN A 21 -8.61 -0.33 6.24
CA ASN A 21 -8.81 0.93 6.97
C ASN A 21 -9.72 0.84 8.23
N MET A 22 -9.79 -0.32 8.89
CA MET A 22 -10.59 -0.57 10.11
C MET A 22 -9.86 -0.18 11.41
N ARG A 23 -9.22 0.99 11.42
CA ARG A 23 -8.35 1.45 12.52
C ARG A 23 -8.97 2.56 13.36
N ASP A 24 -10.10 3.11 12.92
CA ASP A 24 -10.71 4.28 13.53
C ASP A 24 -11.59 3.87 14.72
N GLU A 25 -11.74 4.75 15.69
CA GLU A 25 -12.61 4.53 16.85
C GLU A 25 -14.10 4.55 16.44
N ASN A 26 -14.43 5.36 15.42
CA ASN A 26 -15.77 5.49 14.86
C ASN A 26 -16.09 4.38 13.84
N PHE A 27 -15.07 3.73 13.29
CA PHE A 27 -15.23 2.65 12.32
C PHE A 27 -14.08 1.63 12.40
N GLY A 28 -14.42 0.35 12.57
CA GLY A 28 -13.44 -0.74 12.54
C GLY A 28 -13.59 -1.67 13.74
N PHE A 29 -12.48 -2.29 14.13
CA PHE A 29 -12.46 -3.23 15.26
C PHE A 29 -12.93 -2.57 16.55
N PHE A 30 -12.38 -1.40 16.89
CA PHE A 30 -12.74 -0.68 18.12
C PHE A 30 -14.24 -0.32 18.17
N ALA A 31 -14.81 0.15 17.06
CA ALA A 31 -16.23 0.46 16.97
C ALA A 31 -17.11 -0.78 17.21
N LEU A 32 -16.73 -1.93 16.66
CA LEU A 32 -17.43 -3.20 16.86
C LEU A 32 -17.33 -3.67 18.32
N GLU A 33 -16.15 -3.56 18.91
CA GLU A 33 -15.89 -3.92 20.32
C GLU A 33 -16.72 -3.04 21.26
N HIS A 34 -16.66 -1.72 21.09
CA HIS A 34 -17.44 -0.76 21.86
C HIS A 34 -18.94 -1.05 21.75
N ARG A 35 -19.46 -1.24 20.53
CA ARG A 35 -20.87 -1.56 20.31
C ARG A 35 -21.27 -2.86 21.00
N PHE A 36 -20.41 -3.87 21.02
CA PHE A 36 -20.71 -5.11 21.70
C PHE A 36 -20.68 -4.98 23.23
N ARG A 37 -19.75 -4.18 23.78
CA ARG A 37 -19.73 -3.81 25.21
C ARG A 37 -21.02 -3.11 25.63
N VAL A 38 -21.48 -2.12 24.85
CA VAL A 38 -22.74 -1.39 25.10
C VAL A 38 -23.95 -2.33 25.14
N LEU A 39 -23.94 -3.39 24.33
CA LEU A 39 -24.99 -4.41 24.31
C LEU A 39 -24.85 -5.47 25.42
N GLY A 40 -23.95 -5.27 26.39
CA GLY A 40 -23.70 -6.19 27.51
C GLY A 40 -22.80 -7.39 27.17
N GLY A 41 -22.20 -7.41 25.98
CA GLY A 41 -21.24 -8.43 25.55
C GLY A 41 -19.82 -8.16 26.04
N LYS A 42 -18.97 -9.18 25.99
CA LYS A 42 -17.52 -9.06 26.21
C LYS A 42 -16.80 -9.32 24.89
N PRO A 43 -16.24 -8.29 24.22
CA PRO A 43 -15.57 -8.49 22.95
C PRO A 43 -14.27 -9.25 23.12
N VAL A 44 -13.87 -9.91 22.05
CA VAL A 44 -12.51 -10.45 21.89
C VAL A 44 -11.68 -9.35 21.25
N GLU A 45 -10.69 -8.87 21.97
CA GLU A 45 -9.76 -7.85 21.48
C GLU A 45 -8.62 -8.55 20.76
N LEU A 46 -8.49 -8.30 19.46
CA LEU A 46 -7.35 -8.80 18.70
C LEU A 46 -6.11 -7.97 19.00
N PRO A 47 -4.96 -8.60 19.23
CA PRO A 47 -3.68 -7.91 19.27
C PRO A 47 -3.38 -7.22 17.93
N ASP A 48 -2.66 -6.09 17.95
CA ASP A 48 -2.42 -5.31 16.75
C ASP A 48 -1.52 -6.02 15.72
N ASP A 49 -0.62 -6.90 16.14
CA ASP A 49 0.21 -7.73 15.25
C ASP A 49 -0.60 -8.77 14.45
N LYS A 50 -1.84 -9.03 14.87
CA LYS A 50 -2.79 -9.88 14.15
C LYS A 50 -3.64 -9.09 13.15
N LYS A 51 -3.60 -7.75 13.15
CA LYS A 51 -4.39 -6.89 12.27
C LYS A 51 -3.51 -6.37 11.12
N VAL A 52 -3.82 -6.78 9.89
CA VAL A 52 -3.07 -6.37 8.70
C VAL A 52 -3.91 -5.40 7.88
N ASP A 53 -3.53 -4.13 7.86
CA ASP A 53 -4.21 -3.10 7.08
C ASP A 53 -3.71 -3.07 5.64
N LEU A 54 -4.43 -3.75 4.73
CA LEU A 54 -4.06 -3.83 3.32
C LEU A 54 -3.88 -2.44 2.70
N ALA A 55 -4.70 -1.46 3.08
CA ALA A 55 -4.61 -0.12 2.53
C ALA A 55 -3.27 0.56 2.89
N ARG A 56 -2.71 0.30 4.08
CA ARG A 56 -1.39 0.79 4.50
C ARG A 56 -0.27 0.04 3.81
N GLU A 57 -0.37 -1.28 3.71
CA GLU A 57 0.63 -2.09 3.01
C GLU A 57 0.78 -1.64 1.56
N LEU A 58 -0.33 -1.36 0.88
CA LEU A 58 -0.30 -0.81 -0.49
C LEU A 58 0.36 0.58 -0.55
N VAL A 59 0.16 1.45 0.45
CA VAL A 59 0.88 2.73 0.52
C VAL A 59 2.37 2.52 0.76
N ALA A 60 2.76 1.57 1.60
CA ALA A 60 4.17 1.28 1.88
C ALA A 60 4.88 0.73 0.65
N LEU A 61 4.22 -0.16 -0.10
CA LEU A 61 4.78 -0.83 -1.28
C LEU A 61 4.79 0.05 -2.54
N TYR A 62 3.76 0.88 -2.73
CA TYR A 62 3.55 1.61 -3.97
C TYR A 62 3.55 3.13 -3.79
N GLY A 63 3.63 3.64 -2.55
CA GLY A 63 3.55 5.07 -2.27
C GLY A 63 2.12 5.58 -2.13
N ARG A 64 1.98 6.83 -1.66
CA ARG A 64 0.67 7.42 -1.31
C ARG A 64 -0.28 7.57 -2.51
N ASN A 65 0.23 7.63 -3.73
CA ASN A 65 -0.54 7.85 -4.96
C ASN A 65 -0.88 6.55 -5.71
N TYR A 66 -0.81 5.38 -5.06
CA TYR A 66 -1.05 4.09 -5.69
C TYR A 66 -2.43 3.93 -6.33
N ALA A 67 -3.45 4.59 -5.79
CA ALA A 67 -4.78 4.65 -6.34
C ALA A 67 -5.40 6.04 -6.10
N PRO A 68 -6.21 6.55 -7.04
CA PRO A 68 -6.95 7.79 -6.84
C PRO A 68 -8.05 7.60 -5.78
N HIS A 69 -8.57 8.72 -5.27
CA HIS A 69 -9.61 8.72 -4.23
C HIS A 69 -11.03 8.50 -4.76
N ALA A 70 -11.20 8.52 -6.08
CA ALA A 70 -12.44 8.20 -6.78
C ALA A 70 -12.12 7.44 -8.06
N ASP A 71 -13.07 6.63 -8.52
CA ASP A 71 -13.02 5.97 -9.82
C ASP A 71 -13.49 6.93 -10.95
N SER A 72 -13.46 6.48 -12.21
CA SER A 72 -13.94 7.27 -13.35
C SER A 72 -15.43 7.58 -13.31
N LYS A 73 -16.21 6.77 -12.58
CA LYS A 73 -17.66 6.92 -12.39
C LYS A 73 -18.01 7.88 -11.24
N GLY A 74 -17.01 8.44 -10.54
CA GLY A 74 -17.19 9.34 -9.42
C GLY A 74 -17.51 8.65 -8.07
N ARG A 75 -17.49 7.31 -8.01
CA ARG A 75 -17.62 6.56 -6.76
C ARG A 75 -16.39 6.80 -5.89
N LYS A 76 -16.64 7.26 -4.67
CA LYS A 76 -15.59 7.58 -3.70
C LYS A 76 -14.98 6.31 -3.10
N GLY A 77 -13.67 6.37 -2.89
CA GLY A 77 -12.90 5.35 -2.18
C GLY A 77 -11.84 4.69 -3.07
N ARG A 78 -10.65 4.49 -2.49
CA ARG A 78 -9.52 3.84 -3.17
C ARG A 78 -9.82 2.41 -3.60
N ILE A 79 -10.74 1.73 -2.92
CA ILE A 79 -11.21 0.38 -3.27
C ILE A 79 -11.83 0.38 -4.68
N MET A 80 -12.75 1.30 -4.95
CA MET A 80 -13.46 1.38 -6.24
C MET A 80 -12.50 1.74 -7.37
N ALA A 81 -11.66 2.75 -7.13
CA ALA A 81 -10.63 3.15 -8.06
C ALA A 81 -9.64 2.01 -8.36
N LEU A 82 -9.19 1.28 -7.33
CA LEU A 82 -8.23 0.20 -7.52
C LEU A 82 -8.83 -0.98 -8.27
N ALA A 83 -10.12 -1.29 -8.07
CA ALA A 83 -10.82 -2.30 -8.85
C ALA A 83 -10.89 -1.93 -10.32
N GLU A 84 -11.23 -0.68 -10.63
CA GLU A 84 -11.22 -0.18 -12.01
C GLU A 84 -9.83 -0.32 -12.65
N LEU A 85 -8.77 0.12 -11.96
CA LEU A 85 -7.40 0.02 -12.48
C LEU A 85 -6.98 -1.42 -12.79
N ASN A 86 -7.53 -2.37 -12.04
CA ASN A 86 -7.19 -3.78 -12.12
C ASN A 86 -8.18 -4.59 -12.97
N ASN A 87 -9.22 -3.97 -13.52
CA ASN A 87 -10.35 -4.67 -14.15
C ASN A 87 -10.91 -5.77 -13.23
N ALA A 88 -10.92 -5.52 -11.91
CA ALA A 88 -11.55 -6.41 -10.95
C ALA A 88 -13.07 -6.18 -11.01
N SER A 89 -13.85 -7.26 -10.89
CA SER A 89 -15.31 -7.11 -10.81
C SER A 89 -15.68 -6.30 -9.58
N ASP A 90 -16.45 -5.24 -9.81
CA ASP A 90 -16.99 -4.31 -8.82
C ASP A 90 -18.52 -4.33 -8.84
N GLN A 91 -19.12 -5.34 -9.49
CA GLN A 91 -20.56 -5.51 -9.57
C GLN A 91 -21.15 -5.67 -8.16
N ASP A 92 -22.19 -4.89 -7.87
CA ASP A 92 -22.85 -4.81 -6.57
C ASP A 92 -22.03 -4.13 -5.45
N ALA A 93 -20.80 -3.67 -5.73
CA ALA A 93 -20.01 -2.91 -4.76
C ALA A 93 -20.57 -1.49 -4.58
N LEU A 94 -20.97 -1.18 -3.35
CA LEU A 94 -21.47 0.14 -2.98
C LEU A 94 -20.40 0.97 -2.26
N PRO A 95 -20.29 2.28 -2.54
CA PRO A 95 -19.57 3.21 -1.69
C PRO A 95 -20.06 3.15 -0.23
N GLY A 96 -19.21 3.56 0.73
CA GLY A 96 -19.55 3.44 2.16
C GLY A 96 -20.81 4.23 2.57
N ALA A 97 -21.05 5.39 1.96
CA ALA A 97 -22.27 6.16 2.20
C ALA A 97 -23.53 5.41 1.71
N ASP A 98 -23.42 4.74 0.57
CA ASP A 98 -24.54 4.02 -0.04
C ASP A 98 -24.84 2.70 0.70
N GLU A 99 -23.83 2.05 1.27
CA GLU A 99 -24.05 0.91 2.18
C GLU A 99 -24.78 1.34 3.46
N ALA A 100 -24.40 2.48 4.04
CA ALA A 100 -25.09 3.02 5.20
C ALA A 100 -26.54 3.37 4.88
N ALA A 101 -26.80 3.97 3.71
CA ALA A 101 -28.16 4.25 3.23
C ALA A 101 -28.96 2.96 3.00
N ALA A 102 -28.37 1.93 2.38
CA ALA A 102 -29.01 0.63 2.19
C ALA A 102 -29.41 -0.01 3.54
N PHE A 103 -28.58 0.11 4.57
CA PHE A 103 -28.93 -0.35 5.92
C PHE A 103 -30.13 0.41 6.51
N VAL A 104 -30.14 1.74 6.40
CA VAL A 104 -31.26 2.59 6.89
C VAL A 104 -32.57 2.27 6.16
N ASN A 105 -32.49 1.98 4.86
CA ASN A 105 -33.64 1.65 4.03
C ASN A 105 -34.06 0.17 4.13
N ALA A 106 -33.47 -0.62 5.05
CA ALA A 106 -33.71 -2.06 5.21
C ALA A 106 -33.40 -2.91 3.95
N GLU A 107 -32.55 -2.41 3.05
CA GLU A 107 -32.05 -3.12 1.87
C GLU A 107 -30.88 -4.07 2.24
N TYR A 108 -31.11 -4.97 3.20
CA TYR A 108 -30.05 -5.79 3.80
C TYR A 108 -29.37 -6.73 2.80
N ILE A 109 -30.11 -7.25 1.81
CA ILE A 109 -29.56 -8.14 0.77
C ILE A 109 -28.51 -7.38 -0.07
N LYS A 110 -28.83 -6.17 -0.48
CA LYS A 110 -27.96 -5.31 -1.28
C LYS A 110 -26.70 -4.90 -0.50
N MET A 111 -26.87 -4.53 0.78
CA MET A 111 -25.75 -4.25 1.68
C MET A 111 -24.86 -5.50 1.85
N HIS A 112 -25.46 -6.68 2.02
CA HIS A 112 -24.74 -7.93 2.17
C HIS A 112 -23.94 -8.30 0.90
N GLN A 113 -24.55 -8.17 -0.28
CA GLN A 113 -23.89 -8.38 -1.57
C GLN A 113 -22.70 -7.42 -1.75
N SER A 114 -22.86 -6.15 -1.41
CA SER A 114 -21.75 -5.18 -1.42
C SER A 114 -20.62 -5.57 -0.47
N THR A 115 -20.96 -6.05 0.73
CA THR A 115 -19.96 -6.51 1.72
C THR A 115 -19.15 -7.69 1.19
N LEU A 116 -19.81 -8.68 0.58
CA LEU A 116 -19.15 -9.82 -0.05
C LEU A 116 -18.28 -9.38 -1.24
N ARG A 117 -18.80 -8.50 -2.09
CA ARG A 117 -18.03 -8.00 -3.23
C ARG A 117 -16.76 -7.28 -2.80
N LYS A 118 -16.81 -6.46 -1.75
CA LYS A 118 -15.62 -5.80 -1.20
C LYS A 118 -14.60 -6.79 -0.65
N LEU A 119 -15.06 -7.86 0.00
CA LEU A 119 -14.19 -8.94 0.44
C LEU A 119 -13.46 -9.60 -0.74
N ASP A 120 -14.19 -9.91 -1.82
CA ASP A 120 -13.60 -10.46 -3.06
C ASP A 120 -12.57 -9.50 -3.65
N MET A 121 -12.87 -8.19 -3.67
CA MET A 121 -11.93 -7.17 -4.14
C MET A 121 -10.66 -7.15 -3.27
N PHE A 122 -10.78 -7.26 -1.94
CA PHE A 122 -9.62 -7.30 -1.04
C PHE A 122 -8.76 -8.52 -1.29
N ALA A 123 -9.36 -9.70 -1.44
CA ALA A 123 -8.65 -10.92 -1.78
C ALA A 123 -7.91 -10.77 -3.11
N ASN A 124 -8.58 -10.24 -4.15
CA ASN A 124 -7.97 -10.02 -5.46
C ASN A 124 -6.80 -9.04 -5.39
N PHE A 125 -6.93 -7.95 -4.65
CA PHE A 125 -5.85 -6.98 -4.47
C PHE A 125 -4.68 -7.59 -3.72
N PHE A 126 -4.94 -8.38 -2.69
CA PHE A 126 -3.91 -9.07 -1.92
C PHE A 126 -3.13 -10.06 -2.80
N GLU A 127 -3.82 -10.93 -3.54
CA GLU A 127 -3.20 -11.89 -4.47
C GLU A 127 -2.34 -11.18 -5.53
N ARG A 128 -2.88 -10.14 -6.18
CA ARG A 128 -2.11 -9.37 -7.18
C ARG A 128 -0.93 -8.61 -6.58
N THR A 129 -1.03 -8.21 -5.32
CA THR A 129 0.09 -7.60 -4.60
C THR A 129 1.18 -8.62 -4.34
N HIS A 130 0.80 -9.83 -3.89
CA HIS A 130 1.70 -10.95 -3.70
C HIS A 130 2.41 -11.35 -5.00
N ASP A 131 1.66 -11.41 -6.10
CA ASP A 131 2.17 -11.75 -7.44
C ASP A 131 2.91 -10.58 -8.12
N LYS A 132 3.00 -9.42 -7.47
CA LYS A 132 3.56 -8.16 -8.02
C LYS A 132 2.90 -7.70 -9.33
N SER A 133 1.69 -8.16 -9.62
CA SER A 133 0.90 -7.87 -10.83
C SER A 133 -0.14 -6.77 -10.63
N LEU A 134 -0.29 -6.24 -9.40
CA LEU A 134 -1.23 -5.17 -9.09
C LEU A 134 -0.92 -3.91 -9.92
N LYS A 135 -1.92 -3.45 -10.68
CA LYS A 135 -1.86 -2.21 -11.44
C LYS A 135 -2.13 -1.03 -10.51
N THR A 136 -1.18 -0.10 -10.44
CA THR A 136 -1.23 1.10 -9.60
C THR A 136 -0.96 2.36 -10.42
N LYS A 137 -1.41 3.51 -9.94
CA LYS A 137 -1.08 4.83 -10.52
C LYS A 137 0.27 5.40 -10.08
N SER A 138 0.97 4.71 -9.19
CA SER A 138 2.29 5.11 -8.69
C SER A 138 3.32 5.27 -9.79
N LYS A 139 4.14 6.32 -9.66
CA LYS A 139 5.31 6.51 -10.54
C LYS A 139 6.46 5.61 -10.07
N TRP A 140 7.36 5.27 -10.99
CA TRP A 140 8.51 4.38 -10.73
C TRP A 140 9.36 4.83 -9.52
N TYR A 141 9.54 6.14 -9.33
CA TYR A 141 10.32 6.68 -8.21
C TYR A 141 9.64 6.55 -6.84
N GLU A 142 8.30 6.55 -6.80
CA GLU A 142 7.54 6.38 -5.54
C GLU A 142 7.58 4.93 -5.06
N ARG A 143 7.74 4.00 -6.00
CA ARG A 143 7.87 2.56 -5.74
C ARG A 143 9.28 2.14 -5.33
N ASN A 144 10.30 2.69 -5.98
CA ASN A 144 11.69 2.24 -5.82
C ASN A 144 12.54 3.14 -4.92
N GLY A 145 12.04 4.32 -4.53
CA GLY A 145 12.79 5.29 -3.74
C GLY A 145 14.00 5.82 -4.49
N VAL A 146 13.93 7.03 -5.05
CA VAL A 146 15.12 7.63 -5.68
C VAL A 146 16.02 8.16 -4.56
N HIS A 147 17.00 7.35 -4.16
CA HIS A 147 18.07 7.83 -3.31
C HIS A 147 19.09 8.56 -4.20
N PRO A 148 19.40 9.85 -3.97
CA PRO A 148 20.39 10.59 -4.78
C PRO A 148 21.75 9.88 -4.86
N VAL A 149 22.08 9.09 -3.84
CA VAL A 149 23.27 8.23 -3.81
C VAL A 149 23.28 7.20 -4.92
N VAL A 150 22.14 6.61 -5.31
CA VAL A 150 22.05 5.63 -6.40
C VAL A 150 22.44 6.26 -7.74
N LEU A 151 22.06 7.52 -7.98
CA LEU A 151 22.51 8.24 -9.18
C LEU A 151 24.02 8.49 -9.16
N ILE A 152 24.59 8.84 -8.00
CA ILE A 152 26.04 9.01 -7.83
C ILE A 152 26.76 7.68 -8.04
N GLU A 153 26.21 6.57 -7.55
CA GLU A 153 26.78 5.23 -7.67
C GLU A 153 26.75 4.74 -9.12
N ILE A 154 25.62 4.91 -9.82
CA ILE A 154 25.51 4.62 -11.26
C ILE A 154 26.52 5.44 -12.08
N VAL A 155 26.74 6.72 -11.75
CA VAL A 155 27.74 7.56 -12.43
C VAL A 155 29.16 7.09 -12.12
N LYS A 156 29.45 6.69 -10.87
CA LYS A 156 30.76 6.19 -10.46
C LYS A 156 31.12 4.85 -11.09
N ASP A 157 30.15 3.97 -11.26
CA ASP A 157 30.34 2.65 -11.88
C ASP A 157 30.39 2.69 -13.41
N HIS A 158 30.11 3.84 -14.02
CA HIS A 158 30.19 3.98 -15.47
C HIS A 158 31.66 3.97 -15.94
N PRO A 159 32.06 3.13 -16.93
CA PRO A 159 33.46 3.00 -17.37
C PRO A 159 34.11 4.31 -17.82
N ILE A 160 33.31 5.25 -18.34
CA ILE A 160 33.75 6.59 -18.72
C ILE A 160 34.28 7.38 -17.51
N TYR A 161 33.61 7.29 -16.35
CA TYR A 161 34.03 8.00 -15.15
C TYR A 161 35.41 7.52 -14.67
N THR A 162 35.62 6.20 -14.65
CA THR A 162 36.92 5.59 -14.34
C THR A 162 38.00 6.04 -15.33
N THR A 163 37.66 6.09 -16.62
CA THR A 163 38.59 6.51 -17.69
C THR A 163 39.00 7.98 -17.53
N VAL A 164 38.06 8.88 -17.24
CA VAL A 164 38.34 10.31 -17.04
C VAL A 164 39.22 10.55 -15.82
N ILE A 165 38.99 9.83 -14.70
CA ILE A 165 39.83 9.93 -13.50
C ILE A 165 41.26 9.48 -13.77
N VAL A 166 41.44 8.35 -14.46
CA VAL A 166 42.78 7.84 -14.79
C VAL A 166 43.52 8.80 -15.72
N LEU A 167 42.86 9.29 -16.78
CA LEU A 167 43.47 10.22 -17.74
C LEU A 167 43.85 11.56 -17.10
N SER A 168 42.98 12.10 -16.23
CA SER A 168 43.27 13.35 -15.51
C SER A 168 44.42 13.18 -14.52
N GLY A 169 44.50 12.05 -13.80
CA GLY A 169 45.64 11.72 -12.94
C GLY A 169 46.96 11.62 -13.72
N LEU A 170 46.95 10.96 -14.88
CA LEU A 170 48.12 10.84 -15.75
C LEU A 170 48.57 12.19 -16.31
N ALA A 171 47.63 13.06 -16.72
CA ALA A 171 47.94 14.39 -17.22
C ALA A 171 48.59 15.27 -16.12
N ILE A 172 48.07 15.24 -14.90
CA ILE A 172 48.65 15.97 -13.75
C ILE A 172 50.05 15.44 -13.44
N ALA A 173 50.23 14.11 -13.43
CA ALA A 173 51.54 13.50 -13.21
C ALA A 173 52.55 13.91 -14.29
N ALA A 174 52.15 13.94 -15.57
CA ALA A 174 53.01 14.37 -16.67
C ALA A 174 53.44 15.84 -16.54
N VAL A 175 52.52 16.74 -16.17
CA VAL A 175 52.83 18.17 -15.95
C VAL A 175 53.76 18.36 -14.74
N ASN A 176 53.54 17.62 -13.66
CA ASN A 176 54.42 17.69 -12.49
C ASN A 176 55.81 17.09 -12.80
N PHE A 177 55.87 16.03 -13.59
CA PHE A 177 57.13 15.41 -14.01
C PHE A 177 57.93 16.31 -14.96
N SER A 178 57.26 17.01 -15.90
CA SER A 178 57.93 17.98 -16.77
C SER A 178 58.50 19.15 -15.95
N ARG A 179 57.74 19.69 -15.00
CA ARG A 179 58.21 20.73 -14.07
C ARG A 179 59.37 20.26 -13.19
N PHE A 180 59.35 19.01 -12.75
CA PHE A 180 60.45 18.42 -11.99
C PHE A 180 61.73 18.32 -12.84
N LEU A 181 61.62 17.87 -14.09
CA LEU A 181 62.78 17.82 -15.00
C LEU A 181 63.36 19.21 -15.31
N GLU A 182 62.50 20.23 -15.42
CA GLU A 182 62.93 21.62 -15.58
C GLU A 182 63.73 22.17 -14.37
N LEU A 183 63.59 21.59 -13.17
CA LEU A 183 64.34 21.98 -11.98
C LEU A 183 65.76 21.38 -11.91
N PHE A 184 66.05 20.35 -12.72
CA PHE A 184 67.34 19.64 -12.75
C PHE A 184 68.19 19.96 -14.00
N ASN A 185 67.68 20.79 -14.92
CA ASN A 185 68.42 21.41 -16.01
C ASN A 185 68.77 22.86 -15.66
#